data_AF-A0A9E1HX07-F1
#
_entry.id   AF-A0A9E1HX07-F1
#
_cell.length_a   1.000
_cell.length_b   1.000
_cell.length_c   1.000
_cell.angle_alpha   90.00
_cell.angle_beta   90.00
_cell.angle_gamma   90.00
#
_symmetry.space_group_name_H-M   'P 1'
#
loop_
_entity.id
_entity.type
_entity.pdbx_description
1 polymer ?
#
loop_
_entity_poly.entity_id
_entity_poly.type
_entity_poly.pdbx_seq_one_letter_code
_entity_poly.pdbx_strand_id
1 'polypeptide(L)'
;MHGAGPPGKPLLPLEAEVEILEKLGADLRIGSGEIAAILKKHGVEADVERLQDSYRKRLGQRLMASIRDEEGRREVLARGSEYIVVECCSDQQALKAIRHRIHSQMNGLDDSAGKVRRRIRVLDRLVGNLMLGRRKES
;
A
#
# COMPACT_ATOMS: atom_id res chain seq x y z
N MET A 1 12.26 10.25 -22.95
CA MET A 1 13.07 9.72 -21.83
C MET A 1 12.39 10.16 -20.52
N HIS A 2 11.53 9.34 -19.92
CA HIS A 2 10.90 9.65 -18.63
C HIS A 2 11.59 8.83 -17.53
N GLY A 3 12.29 9.53 -16.64
CA GLY A 3 12.96 8.94 -15.49
C GLY A 3 11.96 8.37 -14.48
N ALA A 4 12.26 7.17 -13.98
CA ALA A 4 11.45 6.45 -13.01
C ALA A 4 11.63 7.04 -11.60
N GLY A 5 10.73 7.95 -11.21
CA GLY A 5 10.40 8.15 -9.81
C GLY A 5 9.61 6.95 -9.24
N PRO A 6 9.40 6.87 -7.91
CA PRO A 6 8.59 5.79 -7.32
C PRO A 6 7.17 5.83 -7.93
N PRO A 7 6.49 4.67 -8.05
CA PRO A 7 5.36 4.53 -8.97
C PRO A 7 4.26 5.58 -8.74
N GLY A 8 4.05 6.39 -9.79
CA GLY A 8 2.80 6.99 -10.22
C GLY A 8 1.94 7.63 -9.14
N LYS A 9 2.28 8.87 -8.75
CA LYS A 9 1.33 9.75 -8.05
C LYS A 9 -0.01 9.76 -8.83
N PRO A 10 -1.15 9.51 -8.17
CA PRO A 10 -2.44 9.55 -8.86
C PRO A 10 -2.66 10.93 -9.47
N LEU A 11 -3.25 10.94 -10.67
CA LEU A 11 -3.63 12.19 -11.32
C LEU A 11 -4.90 12.72 -10.63
N LEU A 12 -4.72 13.64 -9.68
CA LEU A 12 -5.79 14.29 -8.94
C LEU A 12 -5.82 15.79 -9.30
N PRO A 13 -6.99 16.45 -9.24
CA PRO A 13 -7.05 17.90 -9.19
C PRO A 13 -6.13 18.41 -8.07
N LEU A 14 -5.34 19.45 -8.34
CA LEU A 14 -4.34 19.95 -7.40
C LEU A 14 -4.99 20.38 -6.09
N GLU A 15 -6.16 21.00 -6.17
CA GLU A 15 -6.95 21.49 -5.05
C GLU A 15 -7.40 20.34 -4.13
N ALA A 16 -7.77 19.19 -4.72
CA ALA A 16 -8.15 18.00 -3.96
C ALA A 16 -6.96 17.41 -3.21
N GLU A 17 -5.80 17.36 -3.87
CA GLU A 17 -4.59 16.85 -3.25
C GLU A 17 -4.13 17.73 -2.09
N VAL A 18 -4.09 19.05 -2.29
CA VAL A 18 -3.72 20.02 -1.26
C VAL A 18 -4.62 19.88 -0.04
N GLU A 19 -5.94 19.83 -0.23
CA GLU A 19 -6.90 19.70 0.89
C GLU A 19 -6.70 18.39 1.67
N ILE A 20 -6.45 17.26 0.98
CA ILE A 20 -6.16 15.98 1.62
C ILE A 20 -4.88 16.06 2.45
N LEU A 21 -3.81 16.63 1.90
CA LEU A 21 -2.51 16.71 2.55
C LEU A 21 -2.50 17.69 3.73
N GLU A 22 -3.18 18.83 3.62
CA GLU A 22 -3.36 19.79 4.71
C GLU A 22 -4.09 19.14 5.89
N LYS A 23 -5.20 18.45 5.61
CA LYS A 23 -5.98 17.76 6.64
C LYS A 23 -5.18 16.63 7.30
N LEU A 24 -4.50 15.81 6.50
CA LEU A 24 -3.62 14.76 7.02
C LEU A 24 -2.47 15.34 7.85
N GLY A 25 -1.91 16.49 7.44
CA GLY A 25 -0.83 17.18 8.17
C GLY A 25 -1.30 17.76 9.51
N ALA A 26 -2.51 18.31 9.57
CA ALA A 26 -3.08 18.87 10.78
C ALA A 26 -3.50 17.79 11.78
N ASP A 27 -4.23 16.77 11.32
CA ASP A 27 -4.84 15.77 12.19
C ASP A 27 -3.93 14.55 12.43
N LEU A 28 -2.86 14.40 11.64
CA LEU A 28 -1.95 13.24 11.58
C LEU A 28 -2.65 11.91 11.26
N ARG A 29 -3.89 11.99 10.79
CA ARG A 29 -4.75 10.88 10.36
C ARG A 29 -5.84 11.45 9.45
N ILE A 30 -6.35 10.61 8.56
CA ILE A 30 -7.50 10.95 7.73
C ILE A 30 -8.26 9.67 7.40
N GLY A 31 -9.58 9.70 7.50
CA GLY A 31 -10.45 8.58 7.15
C GLY A 31 -10.57 8.41 5.64
N SER A 32 -10.77 7.17 5.18
CA SER A 32 -11.03 6.88 3.77
C SER A 32 -12.33 7.54 3.26
N GLY A 33 -13.36 7.62 4.09
CA GLY A 33 -14.60 8.34 3.77
C GLY A 33 -14.40 9.85 3.65
N GLU A 34 -13.49 10.43 4.43
CA GLU A 34 -13.14 11.85 4.34
C GLU A 34 -12.37 12.13 3.04
N ILE A 35 -11.40 11.29 2.69
CA ILE A 35 -10.73 11.36 1.38
C ILE A 35 -11.77 11.32 0.25
N ALA A 36 -12.70 10.36 0.29
CA ALA A 36 -13.73 10.23 -0.73
C ALA A 36 -14.64 11.47 -0.82
N ALA A 37 -14.98 12.08 0.31
CA ALA A 37 -15.77 13.32 0.36
C ALA A 37 -15.01 14.50 -0.28
N ILE A 38 -13.71 14.63 -0.01
CA ILE A 38 -12.86 15.67 -0.63
C ILE A 38 -12.74 15.44 -2.13
N LEU A 39 -12.44 14.21 -2.55
CA LEU A 39 -12.35 13.87 -3.98
C LEU A 39 -13.68 14.18 -4.70
N LYS A 40 -14.82 13.85 -4.09
CA LYS A 40 -16.15 14.18 -4.62
C LYS A 40 -16.37 15.69 -4.71
N LYS A 41 -16.00 16.44 -3.67
CA LYS A 41 -16.12 17.92 -3.63
C LYS A 41 -15.37 18.57 -4.81
N HIS A 42 -14.24 18.00 -5.21
CA HIS A 42 -13.41 18.48 -6.33
C HIS A 42 -13.73 17.82 -7.68
N GLY A 43 -14.88 17.14 -7.81
CA GLY A 43 -15.35 16.60 -9.08
C GLY A 43 -14.57 15.39 -9.60
N VAL A 44 -13.89 14.64 -8.72
CA VAL A 44 -13.20 13.40 -9.12
C VAL A 44 -14.23 12.29 -9.34
N GLU A 45 -14.49 11.99 -10.61
CA GLU A 45 -15.47 11.00 -11.03
C GLU A 45 -14.94 10.11 -12.17
N ALA A 46 -15.57 8.96 -12.37
CA ALA A 46 -15.31 8.07 -13.49
C ALA A 46 -16.66 7.57 -14.04
N ASP A 47 -16.72 7.29 -15.35
CA ASP A 47 -17.93 6.75 -15.95
C ASP A 47 -18.23 5.31 -15.49
N VAL A 48 -19.48 4.91 -15.65
CA VAL A 48 -20.01 3.63 -15.15
C VAL A 48 -19.27 2.44 -15.77
N GLU A 49 -18.89 2.51 -17.04
CA GLU A 49 -18.22 1.40 -17.73
C GLU A 49 -16.80 1.19 -17.18
N ARG A 50 -16.04 2.27 -17.00
CA ARG A 50 -14.71 2.23 -16.37
C ARG A 50 -14.78 1.75 -14.92
N LEU A 51 -15.83 2.11 -14.19
CA LEU A 51 -16.05 1.61 -12.83
C LEU A 51 -16.33 0.10 -12.81
N GLN A 52 -17.17 -0.40 -13.71
CA GLN A 52 -17.48 -1.82 -13.83
C GLN A 52 -16.26 -2.65 -14.26
N ASP A 53 -15.51 -2.18 -15.26
CA ASP A 53 -14.26 -2.82 -15.68
C ASP A 53 -13.23 -2.87 -14.54
N SER A 54 -13.02 -1.75 -13.85
CA SER A 54 -12.14 -1.68 -12.67
C SER A 54 -12.60 -2.63 -11.56
N TYR A 55 -13.91 -2.75 -11.33
CA TYR A 55 -14.47 -3.67 -10.36
C TYR A 55 -14.20 -5.13 -10.73
N ARG A 56 -14.48 -5.53 -11.99
CA ARG A 56 -14.20 -6.89 -12.51
C ARG A 56 -12.72 -7.23 -12.41
N LYS A 57 -11.83 -6.32 -12.80
CA LYS A 57 -10.38 -6.48 -12.69
C LYS A 57 -9.94 -6.68 -11.24
N ARG A 58 -10.48 -5.91 -10.28
CA ARG A 58 -10.19 -6.08 -8.85
C ARG A 58 -10.67 -7.43 -8.31
N LEU A 59 -11.83 -7.91 -8.75
CA LEU A 59 -12.32 -9.24 -8.39
C LEU A 59 -11.40 -10.34 -8.93
N GLY A 60 -11.04 -10.27 -10.21
CA GLY A 60 -10.09 -11.20 -10.83
C GLY A 60 -8.74 -11.20 -10.10
N GLN A 61 -8.19 -10.01 -9.81
CA GLN A 61 -6.95 -9.86 -9.03
C GLN A 61 -7.04 -10.55 -7.66
N ARG A 62 -8.16 -10.40 -6.94
CA ARG A 62 -8.37 -11.04 -5.64
C ARG A 62 -8.42 -12.56 -5.75
N LEU A 63 -9.12 -13.09 -6.75
CA LEU A 63 -9.18 -14.54 -7.01
C LEU A 63 -7.79 -15.09 -7.34
N MET A 64 -7.06 -14.45 -8.26
CA MET A 64 -5.69 -14.88 -8.59
C MET A 64 -4.77 -14.81 -7.37
N ALA A 65 -4.96 -13.81 -6.50
CA ALA A 65 -4.20 -13.69 -5.25
C ALA A 65 -4.62 -14.68 -4.15
N SER A 66 -5.72 -15.43 -4.29
CA SER A 66 -6.16 -16.44 -3.33
C SER A 66 -5.69 -17.86 -3.66
N ILE A 67 -5.23 -18.11 -4.89
CA ILE A 67 -4.74 -19.44 -5.30
C ILE A 67 -3.46 -19.78 -4.54
N ARG A 68 -3.38 -21.02 -4.03
CA ARG A 68 -2.26 -21.55 -3.25
C ARG A 68 -1.83 -22.91 -3.78
N ASP A 69 -0.57 -23.27 -3.55
CA ASP A 69 -0.05 -24.62 -3.71
C ASP A 69 -0.43 -25.52 -2.51
N GLU A 70 0.02 -26.77 -2.54
CA GLU A 70 -0.25 -27.77 -1.50
C GLU A 70 0.34 -27.37 -0.13
N GLU A 71 1.42 -26.60 -0.11
CA GLU A 71 2.04 -26.06 1.10
C GLU A 71 1.42 -24.73 1.57
N GLY A 72 0.38 -24.24 0.90
CA GLY A 72 -0.30 -22.99 1.26
C GLY A 72 0.46 -21.72 0.86
N ARG A 73 1.45 -21.81 -0.03
CA ARG A 73 2.18 -20.67 -0.61
C ARG A 73 1.47 -20.17 -1.86
N ARG A 74 1.70 -18.92 -2.24
CA ARG A 74 1.01 -18.31 -3.38
C ARG A 74 1.58 -18.81 -4.70
N GLU A 75 0.75 -19.53 -5.45
CA GLU A 75 1.15 -20.18 -6.70
C GLU A 75 0.94 -19.32 -7.96
N VAL A 76 0.02 -18.35 -7.91
CA VAL A 76 -0.27 -17.46 -9.04
C VAL A 76 0.20 -16.03 -8.77
N LEU A 77 1.08 -15.53 -9.63
CA LEU A 77 1.69 -14.20 -9.52
C LEU A 77 1.51 -13.37 -10.78
N ALA A 78 1.27 -12.07 -10.59
CA ALA A 78 1.12 -11.13 -11.69
C ALA A 78 2.47 -10.75 -12.32
N ARG A 79 2.49 -10.65 -13.65
CA ARG A 79 3.55 -10.05 -14.48
C ARG A 79 2.87 -9.13 -15.50
N GLY A 80 2.92 -7.82 -15.25
CA GLY A 80 2.18 -6.86 -16.09
C GLY A 80 0.67 -7.10 -16.01
N SER A 81 0.04 -7.35 -17.16
CA SER A 81 -1.40 -7.67 -17.28
C SER A 81 -1.72 -9.16 -17.21
N GLU A 82 -0.71 -10.02 -17.06
CA GLU A 82 -0.86 -11.48 -17.07
C GLU A 82 -0.64 -12.09 -15.70
N TYR A 83 -1.17 -13.30 -15.52
CA TYR A 83 -0.99 -14.12 -14.33
C TYR A 83 -0.24 -15.39 -14.70
N ILE A 84 0.78 -15.70 -13.92
CA ILE A 84 1.68 -16.83 -14.15
C ILE A 84 1.53 -17.80 -12.98
N VAL A 85 1.29 -19.06 -13.30
CA VAL A 85 1.45 -20.21 -12.38
C VAL A 85 2.95 -20.47 -12.26
N VAL A 86 3.51 -20.29 -11.05
CA VAL A 86 4.95 -20.20 -10.84
C VAL A 86 5.66 -21.51 -11.16
N GLU A 87 5.16 -22.64 -10.67
CA GLU A 87 5.77 -23.95 -10.85
C GLU A 87 5.66 -24.47 -12.29
N CYS A 88 4.64 -24.05 -13.04
CA CYS A 88 4.46 -24.43 -14.44
C CYS A 88 5.14 -23.48 -15.44
N CYS A 89 5.78 -22.39 -14.98
CA CYS A 89 6.35 -21.38 -15.85
C CYS A 89 7.71 -21.80 -16.42
N SER A 90 7.83 -21.85 -17.75
CA SER A 90 9.10 -22.11 -18.46
C SER A 90 9.86 -20.84 -18.86
N ASP A 91 9.26 -19.65 -18.72
CA ASP A 91 9.94 -18.37 -19.01
C ASP A 91 10.79 -17.92 -17.80
N GLN A 92 12.08 -18.20 -17.86
CA GLN A 92 13.03 -17.79 -16.82
C GLN A 92 13.08 -16.27 -16.61
N GLN A 93 12.90 -15.47 -17.66
CA GLN A 93 12.93 -14.01 -17.53
C GLN A 93 11.68 -13.49 -16.83
N ALA A 94 10.53 -14.14 -17.04
CA ALA A 94 9.31 -13.92 -16.26
C ALA A 94 9.57 -14.10 -14.76
N LEU A 95 10.14 -15.24 -14.41
CA LEU A 95 10.41 -15.62 -13.03
C LEU A 95 11.44 -14.67 -12.39
N LYS A 96 12.48 -14.26 -13.12
CA LYS A 96 13.46 -13.24 -12.65
C LYS A 96 12.79 -11.90 -12.36
N ALA A 97 11.90 -11.43 -13.24
CA ALA A 97 11.17 -10.18 -13.05
C ALA A 97 10.23 -10.24 -11.83
N ILE A 98 9.50 -11.34 -11.67
CA ILE A 98 8.65 -11.59 -10.50
C ILE A 98 9.47 -11.61 -9.22
N ARG A 99 10.58 -12.37 -9.20
CA ARG A 99 11.49 -12.44 -8.05
C ARG A 99 12.02 -11.07 -7.66
N HIS A 100 12.48 -10.28 -8.63
CA HIS A 100 12.98 -8.93 -8.38
C HIS A 100 11.91 -8.04 -7.76
N ARG A 101 10.67 -8.10 -8.26
CA ARG A 101 9.52 -7.38 -7.69
C ARG A 101 9.24 -7.80 -6.25
N ILE A 102 9.25 -9.10 -5.95
CA ILE A 102 9.02 -9.61 -4.58
C ILE A 102 10.09 -9.06 -3.62
N HIS A 103 11.37 -9.16 -3.98
CA HIS A 103 12.45 -8.63 -3.14
C HIS A 103 12.34 -7.12 -2.93
N SER A 104 12.00 -6.36 -3.97
CA SER A 104 11.77 -4.92 -3.83
C SER A 104 10.62 -4.60 -2.87
N GLN A 105 9.53 -5.35 -2.94
CA GLN A 105 8.39 -5.21 -2.03
C GLN A 105 8.76 -5.57 -0.58
N MET A 106 9.52 -6.65 -0.38
CA MET A 106 10.01 -7.05 0.94
C MET A 106 10.88 -5.96 1.58
N ASN A 107 11.81 -5.39 0.81
CA ASN A 107 12.70 -4.33 1.30
C ASN A 107 11.91 -3.09 1.74
N GLY A 108 10.96 -2.62 0.91
CA GLY A 108 10.14 -1.46 1.27
C GLY A 108 9.22 -1.69 2.47
N LEU A 109 8.73 -2.92 2.65
CA LEU A 109 7.95 -3.29 3.85
C LEU A 109 8.83 -3.33 5.10
N ASP A 110 10.05 -3.87 5.03
CA ASP A 110 10.96 -3.89 6.19
C ASP A 110 11.39 -2.47 6.62
N ASP A 111 11.64 -1.57 5.66
CA ASP A 111 11.89 -0.15 5.94
C ASP A 111 10.74 0.49 6.72
N SER A 112 9.50 0.22 6.28
CA SER A 112 8.28 0.71 6.90
C SER A 112 8.08 0.10 8.29
N ALA A 113 8.30 -1.21 8.44
CA ALA A 113 8.29 -1.88 9.73
C ALA A 113 9.33 -1.28 10.69
N GLY A 114 10.51 -0.92 10.19
CA GLY A 114 11.53 -0.19 10.92
C GLY A 114 11.03 1.15 11.50
N LYS A 115 10.28 1.94 10.72
CA LYS A 115 9.67 3.20 11.20
C LYS A 115 8.66 2.94 12.32
N VAL A 116 7.80 1.94 12.15
CA VAL A 116 6.81 1.56 13.18
C VAL A 116 7.51 1.08 14.46
N ARG A 117 8.50 0.18 14.35
CA ARG A 117 9.29 -0.31 15.48
C ARG A 117 9.96 0.83 16.26
N ARG A 118 10.56 1.80 15.55
CA ARG A 118 11.16 2.99 16.18
C ARG A 118 10.12 3.81 16.94
N ARG A 119 8.94 4.05 16.36
CA ARG A 119 7.89 4.83 17.01
C ARG A 119 7.37 4.14 18.28
N ILE A 120 7.12 2.82 18.23
CA ILE A 120 6.71 2.03 19.40
C ILE A 120 7.73 2.19 20.53
N ARG A 121 9.02 1.99 20.24
CA ARG A 121 10.09 2.12 21.23
C ARG A 121 10.15 3.50 21.89
N VAL A 122 9.92 4.57 21.12
CA VAL A 122 9.86 5.94 21.67
C VAL A 122 8.69 6.07 22.64
N LEU A 123 7.51 5.56 22.29
CA LEU A 123 6.32 5.61 23.12
C LEU A 123 6.50 4.79 24.41
N ASP A 124 7.06 3.59 24.33
CA ASP A 124 7.34 2.74 25.50
C ASP A 124 8.25 3.45 26.51
N ARG A 125 9.28 4.16 26.02
CA ARG A 125 10.20 4.94 26.88
C ARG A 125 9.49 6.11 27.57
N LEU A 126 8.62 6.83 26.85
CA LEU A 126 7.87 7.95 27.42
C LEU A 126 6.94 7.46 28.54
N VAL A 127 6.23 6.36 28.33
CA VAL A 127 5.37 5.73 29.34
C VAL A 127 6.20 5.27 30.54
N GLY A 128 7.34 4.60 30.31
CA GLY A 128 8.25 4.16 31.37
C GLY A 128 8.77 5.32 32.23
N ASN A 129 9.17 6.43 31.59
CA ASN A 129 9.65 7.62 32.29
C ASN A 129 8.57 8.31 33.12
N LEU A 130 7.34 8.41 32.59
CA LEU A 130 6.18 8.93 33.34
C LEU A 130 5.88 8.08 34.59
N MET A 131 5.97 6.75 34.48
CA MET A 131 5.74 5.82 35.59
C MET A 131 6.85 5.84 36.66
N LEU A 132 8.07 6.22 36.29
CA LEU A 132 9.20 6.41 37.21
C LEU A 132 9.16 7.77 37.91
N GLY A 133 8.74 8.84 37.21
CA GLY A 133 8.56 10.17 37.80
C GLY A 133 7.50 10.16 38.90
N ARG A 134 6.35 9.52 38.65
CA ARG A 134 5.27 9.38 39.65
C ARG A 134 5.64 8.60 40.90
N ARG A 135 6.66 7.73 40.85
CA ARG A 135 7.17 6.97 42.00
C ARG A 135 8.18 7.74 42.86
N LYS A 136 8.69 8.88 42.39
CA LYS A 136 9.60 9.73 43.16
C LYS A 136 8.87 10.87 43.90
N GLU A 137 7.60 11.08 43.60
CA GLU A 137 6.73 12.10 44.20
C GLU A 137 5.77 11.54 45.27
N SER A 138 5.89 10.25 45.63
CA SER A 138 5.16 9.59 46.73
C SER A 138 6.15 9.09 47.78
#